data_AF-A0A5C5VNH9-F1
#
_entry.id   AF-A0A5C5VNH9-F1
#
_cell.length_a   1.000
_cell.length_b   1.000
_cell.length_c   1.000
_cell.angle_alpha   90.00
_cell.angle_beta   90.00
_cell.angle_gamma   90.00
#
_symmetry.space_group_name_H-M   'P 1'
#
loop_
_entity.id
_entity.type
_entity.pdbx_description
1 polymer ?
#
loop_
_entity_poly.entity_id
_entity_poly.type
_entity_poly.pdbx_seq_one_letter_code
_entity_poly.pdbx_strand_id
1 'polypeptide(L)'
;MQNKSIRIPLAFAAIMVASSTLTGCPQTSTPDSATTNVPSENTPAPSTPAAQSNTNVSEVDPNRKETQWIGTIPYDVFYDQPLTIAADSTSLSANSPDTTTQEIPEMPPENTSETPSTDTSPSVTSTEAVNWTEILPLPILIDETKRIRNRLSENLQTVGTYNKSINDISLDGAMMTALGAIATVHPEDDDWKNRAKFVRDLGYEIYMAADGTGRTAFTATEEPYLKLITALDGGTVNDVEADEVVDFADIVYVSDIMKRIDESINDLKANINTESRLKEDSEKTEQELRVLAALATIMSSDGYDSADSELYQKLTGKFIDGALSSVKAVKTENYEGFREGLNQMQSTCAECHQQFRSNSSSF
;
A
#
# COMPACT_ATOMS: atom_id res chain seq x y z
N MET A 1 14.73 -52.61 6.26
CA MET A 1 15.08 -51.71 7.38
C MET A 1 13.86 -50.87 7.68
N GLN A 2 13.18 -51.19 8.78
CA GLN A 2 11.98 -50.51 9.28
C GLN A 2 12.42 -49.39 10.24
N ASN A 3 11.85 -48.19 10.10
CA ASN A 3 11.84 -47.18 11.16
C ASN A 3 10.54 -46.38 11.01
N LYS A 4 9.49 -46.74 11.75
CA LYS A 4 9.12 -46.26 13.10
C LYS A 4 8.56 -44.83 13.08
N SER A 5 7.25 -44.76 12.84
CA SER A 5 6.39 -43.62 13.17
C SER A 5 6.32 -43.44 14.69
N ILE A 6 6.65 -42.24 15.15
CA ILE A 6 6.46 -41.80 16.54
C ILE A 6 5.11 -41.09 16.61
N ARG A 7 4.19 -41.62 17.41
CA ARG A 7 2.90 -41.00 17.75
C ARG A 7 3.05 -40.26 19.07
N ILE A 8 2.75 -38.97 19.09
CA ILE A 8 2.66 -38.15 20.29
C ILE A 8 1.21 -38.21 20.82
N PRO A 9 0.98 -38.50 22.12
CA PRO A 9 -0.38 -38.51 22.66
C PRO A 9 -0.87 -37.11 23.03
N LEU A 10 -2.07 -36.77 22.55
CA LEU A 10 -2.93 -35.70 23.04
C LEU A 10 -3.25 -35.92 24.53
N ALA A 11 -2.92 -34.95 25.38
CA ALA A 11 -3.43 -34.88 26.75
C ALA A 11 -4.59 -33.88 26.80
N PHE A 12 -5.82 -34.41 26.88
CA PHE A 12 -7.04 -33.67 27.20
C PHE A 12 -6.99 -33.24 28.68
N ALA A 13 -6.94 -31.94 28.94
CA ALA A 13 -7.20 -31.38 30.27
C ALA A 13 -8.63 -30.82 30.30
N ALA A 14 -9.52 -31.56 30.98
CA ALA A 14 -10.88 -31.13 31.29
C ALA A 14 -10.86 -30.20 32.52
N ILE A 15 -11.33 -28.96 32.36
CA ILE A 15 -11.60 -28.05 33.49
C ILE A 15 -13.12 -27.98 33.69
N MET A 16 -13.56 -28.45 34.86
CA MET A 16 -14.92 -28.36 35.37
C MET A 16 -15.17 -27.01 36.07
N VAL A 17 -16.34 -26.43 35.74
CA VAL A 17 -17.39 -25.89 36.62
C VAL A 17 -17.02 -24.86 37.70
N ALA A 18 -17.60 -23.66 37.56
CA ALA A 18 -18.19 -22.92 38.69
C ALA A 18 -19.37 -22.05 38.21
N SER A 19 -20.57 -22.60 38.30
CA SER A 19 -21.84 -21.86 38.14
C SER A 19 -22.12 -21.06 39.40
N SER A 20 -22.31 -19.74 39.28
CA SER A 20 -22.87 -18.91 40.35
C SER A 20 -24.20 -18.33 39.89
N THR A 21 -25.28 -18.87 40.42
CA THR A 21 -26.65 -18.35 40.33
C THR A 21 -26.85 -17.25 41.37
N LEU A 22 -27.28 -16.06 40.97
CA LEU A 22 -27.95 -15.11 41.86
C LEU A 22 -29.31 -14.72 41.27
N THR A 23 -30.32 -15.04 42.06
CA THR A 23 -31.75 -14.74 41.93
C THR A 23 -32.05 -13.33 42.46
N GLY A 24 -33.00 -12.61 41.84
CA GLY A 24 -33.63 -11.44 42.48
C GLY A 24 -34.33 -10.42 41.56
N CYS A 25 -35.62 -10.65 41.26
CA CYS A 25 -36.64 -9.70 40.75
C CYS A 25 -36.97 -8.58 41.79
N PRO A 26 -37.77 -7.50 41.51
CA PRO A 26 -38.84 -7.40 40.49
C PRO A 26 -39.04 -6.06 39.72
N GLN A 27 -39.48 -6.21 38.46
CA GLN A 27 -40.70 -5.64 37.81
C GLN A 27 -41.18 -4.21 38.13
N THR A 28 -41.25 -3.33 37.11
CA THR A 28 -42.38 -2.39 36.89
C THR A 28 -42.49 -1.95 35.42
N SER A 29 -43.60 -2.38 34.79
CA SER A 29 -44.46 -1.73 33.77
C SER A 29 -43.94 -1.05 32.48
N THR A 30 -44.48 -1.59 31.37
CA THR A 30 -44.82 -1.10 30.00
C THR A 30 -45.46 0.32 29.94
N PRO A 31 -45.74 0.95 28.76
CA PRO A 31 -45.97 0.40 27.39
C PRO A 31 -45.22 1.22 26.29
N ASP A 32 -45.38 1.16 24.97
CA ASP A 32 -46.31 0.57 24.01
C ASP A 32 -45.64 0.68 22.62
N SER A 33 -46.13 -0.09 21.65
CA SER A 33 -46.30 0.26 20.22
C SER A 33 -46.04 -0.92 19.28
N ALA A 34 -47.16 -1.47 18.85
CA ALA A 34 -47.31 -2.32 17.68
C ALA A 34 -46.97 -1.57 16.38
N THR A 35 -46.44 -2.28 15.38
CA THR A 35 -46.69 -1.93 13.98
C THR A 35 -46.67 -3.20 13.13
N THR A 36 -47.74 -3.38 12.36
CA THR A 36 -47.96 -4.45 11.39
C THR A 36 -48.15 -3.81 10.01
N ASN A 37 -47.44 -4.35 9.01
CA ASN A 37 -47.70 -4.44 7.56
C ASN A 37 -48.08 -3.18 6.71
N VAL A 38 -47.15 -2.79 5.81
CA VAL A 38 -47.14 -2.86 4.30
C VAL A 38 -48.51 -3.07 3.56
N PRO A 39 -48.76 -2.67 2.26
CA PRO A 39 -48.08 -1.81 1.24
C PRO A 39 -48.98 -0.76 0.50
N SER A 40 -48.35 0.05 -0.36
CA SER A 40 -48.67 0.24 -1.81
C SER A 40 -49.01 1.66 -2.33
N GLU A 41 -48.43 1.93 -3.52
CA GLU A 41 -48.99 2.64 -4.69
C GLU A 41 -48.48 4.05 -5.08
N ASN A 42 -48.08 4.11 -6.36
CA ASN A 42 -47.57 5.21 -7.18
C ASN A 42 -48.57 6.35 -7.41
N THR A 43 -48.08 7.56 -7.72
CA THR A 43 -48.30 8.34 -8.98
C THR A 43 -47.87 9.83 -8.79
N PRO A 44 -47.38 10.55 -9.84
CA PRO A 44 -46.52 11.75 -9.70
C PRO A 44 -47.17 13.11 -10.06
N ALA A 45 -46.36 14.18 -9.93
CA ALA A 45 -46.41 15.55 -10.49
C ALA A 45 -46.67 16.70 -9.47
N PRO A 46 -46.36 17.99 -9.73
CA PRO A 46 -45.66 18.61 -10.87
C PRO A 46 -44.47 19.56 -10.50
N SER A 47 -43.74 19.96 -11.52
CA SER A 47 -42.57 20.87 -11.55
C SER A 47 -42.90 22.33 -11.17
N THR A 48 -41.94 23.04 -10.57
CA THR A 48 -41.93 24.52 -10.42
C THR A 48 -40.48 25.04 -10.45
N PRO A 49 -40.19 26.19 -11.07
CA PRO A 49 -38.91 26.45 -11.75
C PRO A 49 -37.78 26.99 -10.86
N ALA A 50 -36.55 26.72 -11.30
CA ALA A 50 -35.30 27.15 -10.69
C ALA A 50 -35.16 28.68 -10.65
N ALA A 51 -34.87 29.21 -9.47
CA ALA A 51 -34.43 30.59 -9.28
C ALA A 51 -32.96 30.72 -9.69
N GLN A 52 -32.67 31.64 -10.61
CA GLN A 52 -31.32 32.07 -10.95
C GLN A 52 -30.70 32.78 -9.73
N SER A 53 -29.62 32.24 -9.19
CA SER A 53 -28.79 32.95 -8.21
C SER A 53 -27.63 33.62 -8.95
N ASN A 54 -27.64 34.95 -8.97
CA ASN A 54 -26.51 35.78 -9.35
C ASN A 54 -25.43 35.67 -8.26
N THR A 55 -24.32 35.00 -8.55
CA THR A 55 -23.18 34.95 -7.63
C THR A 55 -22.37 36.25 -7.77
N ASN A 56 -22.72 37.23 -6.94
CA ASN A 56 -21.90 38.41 -6.69
C ASN A 56 -20.75 37.97 -5.76
N VAL A 57 -19.54 37.84 -6.29
CA VAL A 57 -18.34 37.53 -5.49
C VAL A 57 -18.08 38.73 -4.59
N SER A 58 -18.43 38.61 -3.30
CA SER A 58 -18.16 39.66 -2.32
C SER A 58 -16.71 39.59 -1.86
N GLU A 59 -15.98 40.67 -2.06
CA GLU A 59 -14.63 40.89 -1.54
C GLU A 59 -14.66 40.85 0.01
N VAL A 60 -13.80 40.01 0.61
CA VAL A 60 -13.71 39.81 2.06
C VAL A 60 -13.04 41.02 2.70
N ASP A 61 -13.81 41.78 3.49
CA ASP A 61 -13.28 42.91 4.27
C ASP A 61 -12.83 42.41 5.66
N PRO A 62 -11.53 42.46 5.97
CA PRO A 62 -10.95 41.89 7.18
C PRO A 62 -11.37 42.61 8.48
N ASN A 63 -12.09 43.73 8.42
CA ASN A 63 -12.50 44.50 9.60
C ASN A 63 -13.95 44.25 10.05
N ARG A 64 -14.66 43.29 9.43
CA ARG A 64 -16.03 42.96 9.85
C ARG A 64 -16.02 42.20 11.16
N LYS A 65 -16.89 42.61 12.10
CA LYS A 65 -16.99 42.01 13.44
C LYS A 65 -17.42 40.54 13.44
N GLU A 66 -17.93 40.04 12.31
CA GLU A 66 -18.48 38.70 12.16
C GLU A 66 -17.47 37.72 11.55
N THR A 67 -16.33 38.20 11.05
CA THR A 67 -15.28 37.34 10.47
C THR A 67 -14.59 36.56 11.59
N GLN A 68 -14.77 35.24 11.57
CA GLN A 68 -14.07 34.32 12.48
C GLN A 68 -12.69 33.99 11.92
N TRP A 69 -11.70 33.79 12.78
CA TRP A 69 -10.31 33.59 12.37
C TRP A 69 -9.75 32.28 12.92
N ILE A 70 -8.99 31.54 12.11
CA ILE A 70 -8.07 30.48 12.57
C ILE A 70 -6.65 31.02 12.39
N GLY A 71 -6.02 31.41 13.49
CA GLY A 71 -4.71 32.06 13.41
C GLY A 71 -4.78 33.34 12.57
N THR A 72 -4.02 33.39 11.47
CA THR A 72 -3.98 34.54 10.54
C THR A 72 -4.90 34.38 9.32
N ILE A 73 -5.73 33.34 9.25
CA ILE A 73 -6.58 33.04 8.09
C ILE A 73 -8.07 33.22 8.47
N PRO A 74 -8.85 34.03 7.73
CA PRO A 74 -10.29 34.19 8.00
C PRO A 74 -11.07 32.95 7.53
N TYR A 75 -12.07 32.53 8.33
CA TYR A 75 -12.91 31.35 8.07
C TYR A 75 -13.70 31.45 6.76
N ASP A 76 -14.01 32.67 6.32
CA ASP A 76 -14.82 32.99 5.14
C ASP A 76 -14.13 32.65 3.79
N VAL A 77 -12.92 32.09 3.84
CA VAL A 77 -12.19 31.57 2.66
C VAL A 77 -12.66 30.15 2.29
N PHE A 78 -13.33 29.45 3.20
CA PHE A 78 -13.95 28.16 2.91
C PHE A 78 -15.36 28.40 2.37
N TYR A 79 -15.55 28.12 1.08
CA TYR A 79 -16.85 28.25 0.42
C TYR A 79 -17.95 27.58 1.24
N ASP A 80 -19.02 28.32 1.57
CA ASP A 80 -20.17 27.81 2.34
C ASP A 80 -20.88 26.61 1.66
N GLN A 81 -20.57 26.35 0.39
CA GLN A 81 -21.11 25.27 -0.41
C GLN A 81 -20.03 24.67 -1.33
N PRO A 82 -19.08 23.86 -0.81
CA PRO A 82 -18.01 23.29 -1.64
C PRO A 82 -18.53 22.36 -2.75
N LEU A 83 -19.74 21.83 -2.59
CA LEU A 83 -20.37 20.89 -3.53
C LEU A 83 -21.03 21.57 -4.74
N THR A 84 -21.30 22.88 -4.70
CA THR A 84 -21.90 23.58 -5.87
C THR A 84 -20.86 24.00 -6.89
N ILE A 85 -19.61 24.22 -6.46
CA ILE A 85 -18.47 24.51 -7.36
C ILE A 85 -18.06 23.26 -8.15
N ALA A 86 -18.24 22.05 -7.59
CA ALA A 86 -17.96 20.80 -8.28
C ALA A 86 -19.00 20.40 -9.35
N ALA A 87 -20.15 21.10 -9.41
CA ALA A 87 -21.25 20.79 -10.32
C ALA A 87 -21.25 21.64 -11.60
N ASP A 88 -20.35 22.61 -11.74
CA ASP A 88 -20.25 23.46 -12.93
C ASP A 88 -19.39 22.78 -14.02
N SER A 89 -20.01 21.91 -14.81
CA SER A 89 -19.39 21.24 -15.97
C SER A 89 -19.58 22.07 -17.24
N THR A 90 -19.11 23.31 -17.25
CA THR A 90 -19.07 24.11 -18.48
C THR A 90 -17.90 23.64 -19.34
N SER A 91 -18.18 22.79 -20.33
CA SER A 91 -17.17 22.28 -21.27
C SER A 91 -16.76 23.35 -22.29
N LEU A 92 -15.47 23.69 -22.31
CA LEU A 92 -14.87 24.48 -23.38
C LEU A 92 -14.52 23.53 -24.54
N SER A 93 -15.33 23.56 -25.61
CA SER A 93 -15.04 22.87 -26.86
C SER A 93 -13.75 23.41 -27.50
N ALA A 94 -12.73 22.56 -27.58
CA ALA A 94 -11.56 22.79 -28.43
C ALA A 94 -11.68 21.93 -29.71
N ASN A 95 -11.55 22.60 -30.85
CA ASN A 95 -11.56 22.02 -32.19
C ASN A 95 -10.35 21.09 -32.41
N SER A 96 -10.60 19.87 -32.88
CA SER A 96 -9.56 18.95 -33.38
C SER A 96 -9.15 19.30 -34.82
N PRO A 97 -7.85 19.24 -35.18
CA PRO A 97 -7.43 19.14 -36.57
C PRO A 97 -7.19 17.68 -37.00
N ASP A 98 -7.45 17.47 -38.29
CA ASP A 98 -7.33 16.25 -39.10
C ASP A 98 -6.10 15.38 -38.83
N THR A 99 -6.34 14.06 -38.70
CA THR A 99 -5.30 13.04 -38.84
C THR A 99 -5.30 12.53 -40.28
N THR A 100 -4.25 12.89 -41.02
CA THR A 100 -3.96 12.35 -42.36
C THR A 100 -3.27 11.00 -42.20
N THR A 101 -3.90 9.95 -42.72
CA THR A 101 -3.38 8.59 -42.88
C THR A 101 -2.13 8.61 -43.78
N GLN A 102 -1.00 8.12 -43.27
CA GLN A 102 0.14 7.73 -44.10
C GLN A 102 0.34 6.21 -44.07
N GLU A 103 0.44 5.70 -45.29
CA GLU A 103 0.57 4.33 -45.76
C GLU A 103 2.01 3.84 -45.57
N ILE A 104 2.21 2.68 -44.92
CA ILE A 104 3.52 2.05 -44.74
C ILE A 104 3.71 1.02 -45.86
N PRO A 105 4.84 1.01 -46.60
CA PRO A 105 5.09 0.03 -47.64
C PRO A 105 5.47 -1.35 -47.08
N GLU A 106 4.87 -2.36 -47.70
CA GLU A 106 5.06 -3.80 -47.57
C GLU A 106 6.48 -4.26 -47.98
N MET A 107 7.08 -5.17 -47.21
CA MET A 107 8.31 -5.89 -47.57
C MET A 107 8.05 -7.41 -47.65
N PRO A 108 8.69 -8.13 -48.59
CA PRO A 108 8.36 -9.51 -48.95
C PRO A 108 9.07 -10.58 -48.10
N PRO A 109 8.63 -11.87 -48.19
CA PRO A 109 9.06 -12.95 -47.30
C PRO A 109 10.14 -13.87 -47.91
N GLU A 110 11.05 -14.38 -47.07
CA GLU A 110 11.81 -15.66 -47.17
C GLU A 110 12.93 -15.62 -46.10
N ASN A 111 13.43 -16.70 -45.48
CA ASN A 111 13.38 -18.12 -45.75
C ASN A 111 13.71 -18.92 -44.46
N THR A 112 13.27 -20.16 -44.43
CA THR A 112 13.46 -21.20 -43.41
C THR A 112 14.84 -21.87 -43.55
N SER A 113 15.55 -22.13 -42.44
CA SER A 113 16.36 -23.36 -42.25
C SER A 113 16.98 -23.50 -40.86
N GLU A 114 16.54 -24.59 -40.21
CA GLU A 114 17.28 -25.64 -39.50
C GLU A 114 18.32 -25.32 -38.39
N THR A 115 17.86 -25.71 -37.19
CA THR A 115 18.54 -26.31 -36.03
C THR A 115 19.85 -27.06 -36.30
N PRO A 116 20.81 -26.94 -35.36
CA PRO A 116 21.41 -28.14 -34.78
C PRO A 116 21.35 -28.12 -33.25
N SER A 117 20.81 -29.20 -32.69
CA SER A 117 20.93 -29.54 -31.27
C SER A 117 22.39 -29.77 -30.92
N THR A 118 22.87 -29.14 -29.85
CA THR A 118 23.93 -29.72 -29.03
C THR A 118 23.60 -29.42 -27.57
N ASP A 119 23.38 -30.52 -26.87
CA ASP A 119 23.21 -30.66 -25.44
C ASP A 119 24.42 -30.04 -24.71
N THR A 120 24.21 -28.89 -24.11
CA THR A 120 25.05 -28.36 -23.04
C THR A 120 24.13 -27.50 -22.21
N SER A 121 23.65 -28.06 -21.09
CA SER A 121 23.03 -27.31 -20.01
C SER A 121 23.92 -26.10 -19.68
N PRO A 122 23.51 -24.86 -19.96
CA PRO A 122 24.04 -23.74 -19.23
C PRO A 122 23.29 -23.76 -17.90
N SER A 123 24.02 -24.02 -16.83
CA SER A 123 23.61 -23.56 -15.51
C SER A 123 23.22 -22.09 -15.66
N VAL A 124 21.92 -21.81 -15.54
CA VAL A 124 21.41 -20.47 -15.75
C VAL A 124 22.12 -19.55 -14.76
N THR A 125 22.60 -18.49 -15.36
CA THR A 125 23.39 -17.38 -14.85
C THR A 125 23.01 -16.99 -13.43
N SER A 126 24.01 -16.86 -12.58
CA SER A 126 23.93 -16.18 -11.29
C SER A 126 23.18 -14.86 -11.44
N THR A 127 22.01 -14.76 -10.81
CA THR A 127 21.34 -13.50 -10.49
C THR A 127 22.40 -12.56 -9.91
N GLU A 128 22.72 -11.50 -10.65
CA GLU A 128 23.66 -10.47 -10.20
C GLU A 128 23.16 -10.00 -8.84
N ALA A 129 24.01 -10.11 -7.80
CA ALA A 129 23.58 -9.86 -6.43
C ALA A 129 22.99 -8.43 -6.33
N VAL A 130 21.74 -8.33 -5.89
CA VAL A 130 21.03 -7.05 -5.76
C VAL A 130 21.82 -6.09 -4.88
N ASN A 131 22.14 -4.90 -5.41
CA ASN A 131 22.87 -3.87 -4.67
C ASN A 131 21.93 -3.09 -3.73
N TRP A 132 21.56 -3.71 -2.61
CA TRP A 132 20.64 -3.11 -1.63
C TRP A 132 21.15 -1.79 -1.05
N THR A 133 22.46 -1.60 -0.89
CA THR A 133 23.04 -0.33 -0.40
C THR A 133 22.73 0.85 -1.33
N GLU A 134 22.63 0.61 -2.65
CA GLU A 134 22.27 1.66 -3.60
C GLU A 134 20.77 1.92 -3.63
N ILE A 135 19.97 0.85 -3.60
CA ILE A 135 18.51 0.90 -3.75
C ILE A 135 17.88 1.47 -2.48
N LEU A 136 18.11 0.82 -1.34
CA LEU A 136 17.53 1.18 -0.04
C LEU A 136 18.63 1.11 1.03
N PRO A 137 19.42 2.19 1.19
CA PRO A 137 20.46 2.29 2.22
C PRO A 137 19.91 1.94 3.61
N LEU A 138 20.71 1.25 4.42
CA LEU A 138 20.24 0.74 5.71
C LEU A 138 19.61 1.82 6.62
N PRO A 139 20.17 3.05 6.75
CA PRO A 139 19.53 4.11 7.55
C PRO A 139 18.09 4.44 7.12
N ILE A 140 17.83 4.45 5.80
CA ILE A 140 16.51 4.76 5.23
C ILE A 140 15.55 3.59 5.46
N LEU A 141 16.05 2.35 5.39
CA LEU A 141 15.32 1.14 5.77
C LEU A 141 14.88 1.21 7.25
N ILE A 142 15.79 1.63 8.16
CA ILE A 142 15.48 1.78 9.59
C ILE A 142 14.39 2.83 9.80
N ASP A 143 14.54 3.98 9.17
CA ASP A 143 13.59 5.07 9.37
C ASP A 143 12.21 4.75 8.79
N GLU A 144 12.14 3.99 7.69
CA GLU A 144 10.87 3.51 7.17
C GLU A 144 10.21 2.50 8.12
N THR A 145 10.99 1.59 8.68
CA THR A 145 10.49 0.63 9.67
C THR A 145 9.96 1.33 10.92
N LYS A 146 10.66 2.36 11.41
CA LYS A 146 10.16 3.20 12.52
C LYS A 146 8.86 3.90 12.14
N ARG A 147 8.73 4.41 10.91
CA ARG A 147 7.52 5.08 10.42
C ARG A 147 6.32 4.13 10.47
N ILE A 148 6.48 2.91 9.93
CA ILE A 148 5.43 1.87 9.97
C ILE A 148 5.11 1.47 11.42
N ARG A 149 6.14 1.24 12.26
CA ARG A 149 5.94 0.91 13.69
C ARG A 149 5.06 1.94 14.39
N ASN A 150 5.29 3.23 14.13
CA ASN A 150 4.54 4.31 14.75
C ASN A 150 3.08 4.36 14.26
N ARG A 151 2.82 4.12 12.96
CA ARG A 151 1.44 4.01 12.44
C ARG A 151 0.71 2.80 13.04
N LEU A 152 1.38 1.66 13.14
CA LEU A 152 0.84 0.49 13.83
C LEU A 152 0.53 0.81 15.30
N SER A 153 1.41 1.54 16.01
CA SER A 153 1.16 1.98 17.40
C SER A 153 -0.14 2.76 17.51
N GLU A 154 -0.36 3.70 16.59
CA GLU A 154 -1.55 4.55 16.55
C GLU A 154 -2.82 3.73 16.27
N ASN A 155 -2.75 2.85 15.27
CA ASN A 155 -3.90 2.08 14.81
C ASN A 155 -4.29 0.94 15.77
N LEU A 156 -3.36 0.46 16.61
CA LEU A 156 -3.58 -0.61 17.59
C LEU A 156 -3.84 -0.11 19.02
N GLN A 157 -4.11 1.19 19.25
CA GLN A 157 -4.38 1.68 20.61
C GLN A 157 -5.72 1.18 21.18
N THR A 158 -6.74 1.04 20.34
CA THR A 158 -8.09 0.64 20.76
C THR A 158 -8.77 -0.19 19.69
N VAL A 159 -9.74 -1.01 20.08
CA VAL A 159 -10.59 -1.76 19.13
C VAL A 159 -11.31 -0.83 18.14
N GLY A 160 -11.67 0.38 18.59
CA GLY A 160 -12.36 1.36 17.75
C GLY A 160 -11.48 1.92 16.64
N THR A 161 -10.22 2.20 16.93
CA THR A 161 -9.23 2.63 15.92
C THR A 161 -8.88 1.47 15.01
N TYR A 162 -8.57 0.32 15.58
CA TYR A 162 -8.27 -0.91 14.84
C TYR A 162 -9.34 -1.23 13.79
N ASN A 163 -10.63 -1.25 14.19
CA ASN A 163 -11.72 -1.57 13.28
C ASN A 163 -11.84 -0.62 12.07
N LYS A 164 -11.36 0.62 12.19
CA LYS A 164 -11.37 1.61 11.09
C LYS A 164 -10.16 1.50 10.18
N SER A 165 -9.07 0.92 10.69
CA SER A 165 -7.76 0.91 10.06
C SER A 165 -7.27 -0.49 9.70
N ILE A 166 -8.16 -1.50 9.65
CA ILE A 166 -7.78 -2.90 9.38
C ILE A 166 -6.95 -3.01 8.09
N ASN A 167 -7.39 -2.36 7.02
CA ASN A 167 -6.71 -2.39 5.73
C ASN A 167 -5.32 -1.73 5.78
N ASP A 168 -5.16 -0.70 6.60
CA ASP A 168 -3.89 0.02 6.77
C ASP A 168 -2.94 -0.79 7.65
N ILE A 169 -3.46 -1.41 8.71
CA ILE A 169 -2.71 -2.30 9.61
C ILE A 169 -2.21 -3.53 8.84
N SER A 170 -3.08 -4.14 8.04
CA SER A 170 -2.71 -5.27 7.19
C SER A 170 -1.60 -4.88 6.22
N LEU A 171 -1.77 -3.78 5.48
CA LEU A 171 -0.74 -3.29 4.56
C LEU A 171 0.58 -2.94 5.28
N ASP A 172 0.51 -2.27 6.43
CA ASP A 172 1.66 -1.94 7.26
C ASP A 172 2.38 -3.22 7.77
N GLY A 173 1.63 -4.27 8.12
CA GLY A 173 2.17 -5.60 8.42
C GLY A 173 2.93 -6.19 7.23
N ALA A 174 2.34 -6.19 6.05
CA ALA A 174 2.99 -6.68 4.83
C ALA A 174 4.27 -5.89 4.47
N MET A 175 4.24 -4.56 4.65
CA MET A 175 5.42 -3.72 4.41
C MET A 175 6.51 -3.94 5.45
N MET A 176 6.13 -4.20 6.70
CA MET A 176 7.07 -4.60 7.75
C MET A 176 7.74 -5.93 7.43
N THR A 177 6.99 -6.90 6.90
CA THR A 177 7.52 -8.17 6.39
C THR A 177 8.56 -7.93 5.31
N ALA A 178 8.23 -7.12 4.29
CA ALA A 178 9.11 -6.83 3.17
C ALA A 178 10.42 -6.16 3.62
N LEU A 179 10.35 -5.16 4.50
CA LEU A 179 11.54 -4.46 5.00
C LEU A 179 12.40 -5.37 5.91
N GLY A 180 11.77 -6.17 6.75
CA GLY A 180 12.46 -7.19 7.55
C GLY A 180 13.20 -8.20 6.66
N ALA A 181 12.57 -8.66 5.58
CA ALA A 181 13.18 -9.56 4.61
C ALA A 181 14.35 -8.90 3.85
N ILE A 182 14.23 -7.64 3.44
CA ILE A 182 15.37 -6.91 2.84
C ILE A 182 16.52 -6.82 3.84
N ALA A 183 16.23 -6.48 5.11
CA ALA A 183 17.26 -6.32 6.12
C ALA A 183 18.06 -7.61 6.39
N THR A 184 17.47 -8.81 6.31
CA THR A 184 18.23 -10.07 6.49
C THR A 184 19.26 -10.30 5.39
N VAL A 185 19.00 -9.84 4.16
CA VAL A 185 19.90 -9.98 3.00
C VAL A 185 20.71 -8.72 2.70
N HIS A 186 20.50 -7.63 3.45
CA HIS A 186 21.19 -6.36 3.26
C HIS A 186 22.70 -6.51 3.54
N PRO A 187 23.63 -5.99 2.70
CA PRO A 187 25.06 -6.23 2.87
C PRO A 187 25.68 -5.48 4.06
N GLU A 188 25.14 -4.30 4.41
CA GLU A 188 25.55 -3.56 5.60
C GLU A 188 25.17 -4.33 6.88
N ASP A 189 26.03 -4.25 7.90
CA ASP A 189 25.85 -4.91 9.19
C ASP A 189 25.48 -3.88 10.28
N ASP A 190 24.49 -4.23 11.10
CA ASP A 190 23.97 -3.42 12.20
C ASP A 190 23.37 -4.35 13.25
N ASP A 191 23.35 -3.92 14.51
CA ASP A 191 22.69 -4.63 15.61
C ASP A 191 21.23 -5.01 15.29
N TRP A 192 20.53 -4.20 14.50
CA TRP A 192 19.17 -4.50 14.07
C TRP A 192 19.08 -5.69 13.11
N LYS A 193 20.07 -5.89 12.22
CA LYS A 193 20.03 -6.96 11.22
C LYS A 193 19.87 -8.35 11.84
N ASN A 194 20.52 -8.59 12.98
CA ASN A 194 20.40 -9.84 13.74
C ASN A 194 18.96 -10.15 14.19
N ARG A 195 18.08 -9.14 14.21
CA ARG A 195 16.68 -9.24 14.62
C ARG A 195 15.71 -9.05 13.45
N ALA A 196 16.22 -8.77 12.24
CA ALA A 196 15.41 -8.51 11.05
C ALA A 196 14.47 -9.67 10.71
N LYS A 197 14.93 -10.92 10.90
CA LYS A 197 14.11 -12.12 10.71
C LYS A 197 12.86 -12.16 11.61
N PHE A 198 12.96 -11.68 12.85
CA PHE A 198 11.80 -11.58 13.73
C PHE A 198 10.85 -10.48 13.30
N VAL A 199 11.40 -9.34 12.83
CA VAL A 199 10.58 -8.24 12.29
C VAL A 199 9.81 -8.70 11.06
N ARG A 200 10.46 -9.47 10.18
CA ARG A 200 9.85 -10.08 9.00
C ARG A 200 8.67 -10.98 9.38
N ASP A 201 8.92 -11.96 10.26
CA ASP A 201 7.92 -12.98 10.59
C ASP A 201 6.77 -12.40 11.43
N LEU A 202 7.06 -11.51 12.39
CA LEU A 202 6.02 -10.83 13.17
C LEU A 202 5.22 -9.83 12.33
N GLY A 203 5.85 -9.19 11.34
CA GLY A 203 5.14 -8.39 10.33
C GLY A 203 4.13 -9.23 9.56
N TYR A 204 4.50 -10.46 9.20
CA TYR A 204 3.62 -11.40 8.50
C TYR A 204 2.48 -11.89 9.41
N GLU A 205 2.76 -12.16 10.68
CA GLU A 205 1.73 -12.48 11.67
C GLU A 205 0.72 -11.33 11.85
N ILE A 206 1.17 -10.07 11.91
CA ILE A 206 0.30 -8.88 11.95
C ILE A 206 -0.57 -8.81 10.69
N TYR A 207 0.04 -8.98 9.52
CA TYR A 207 -0.66 -8.98 8.23
C TYR A 207 -1.79 -10.00 8.19
N MET A 208 -1.51 -11.24 8.60
CA MET A 208 -2.47 -12.34 8.60
C MET A 208 -3.55 -12.19 9.68
N ALA A 209 -3.23 -11.62 10.84
CA ALA A 209 -4.16 -11.44 11.95
C ALA A 209 -5.14 -10.27 11.75
N ALA A 210 -4.77 -9.29 10.91
CA ALA A 210 -5.59 -8.13 10.58
C ALA A 210 -6.68 -8.44 9.52
N ASP A 211 -7.45 -9.52 9.74
CA ASP A 211 -8.42 -10.07 8.79
C ASP A 211 -9.90 -9.84 9.17
N GLY A 212 -10.15 -9.19 10.31
CA GLY A 212 -11.49 -9.08 10.87
C GLY A 212 -11.67 -7.95 11.88
N THR A 213 -12.91 -7.71 12.29
CA THR A 213 -13.27 -6.67 13.27
C THR A 213 -13.50 -7.25 14.66
N GLY A 214 -13.48 -6.39 15.68
CA GLY A 214 -13.85 -6.72 17.05
C GLY A 214 -12.68 -7.12 17.94
N ARG A 215 -13.00 -7.41 19.21
CA ARG A 215 -11.99 -7.63 20.27
C ARG A 215 -11.05 -8.80 19.96
N THR A 216 -11.58 -9.88 19.38
CA THR A 216 -10.78 -11.08 19.08
C THR A 216 -9.71 -10.79 18.04
N ALA A 217 -10.08 -10.23 16.88
CA ALA A 217 -9.13 -9.88 15.82
C ALA A 217 -8.13 -8.80 16.26
N PHE A 218 -8.61 -7.79 17.01
CA PHE A 218 -7.75 -6.79 17.64
C PHE A 218 -6.65 -7.44 18.51
N THR A 219 -7.03 -8.34 19.42
CA THR A 219 -6.08 -8.97 20.35
C THR A 219 -5.11 -9.88 19.60
N ALA A 220 -5.60 -10.60 18.58
CA ALA A 220 -4.77 -11.46 17.73
C ALA A 220 -3.73 -10.66 16.93
N THR A 221 -4.04 -9.42 16.54
CA THR A 221 -3.11 -8.52 15.83
C THR A 221 -2.17 -7.79 16.79
N GLU A 222 -2.66 -7.41 17.97
CA GLU A 222 -1.87 -6.70 19.00
C GLU A 222 -0.74 -7.57 19.56
N GLU A 223 -0.96 -8.87 19.75
CA GLU A 223 0.05 -9.77 20.31
C GLU A 223 1.36 -9.82 19.49
N PRO A 224 1.36 -10.14 18.18
CA PRO A 224 2.58 -10.11 17.38
C PRO A 224 3.18 -8.71 17.27
N TYR A 225 2.34 -7.66 17.30
CA TYR A 225 2.81 -6.28 17.32
C TYR A 225 3.64 -5.93 18.56
N LEU A 226 3.23 -6.36 19.75
CA LEU A 226 4.00 -6.13 20.99
C LEU A 226 5.35 -6.87 20.97
N LYS A 227 5.38 -8.08 20.40
CA LYS A 227 6.63 -8.82 20.15
C LYS A 227 7.52 -8.08 19.14
N LEU A 228 6.91 -7.49 18.11
CA LEU A 228 7.63 -6.73 17.08
C LEU A 228 8.31 -5.49 17.66
N ILE A 229 7.62 -4.73 18.51
CA ILE A 229 8.24 -3.60 19.23
C ILE A 229 9.43 -4.09 20.07
N THR A 230 9.25 -5.21 20.78
CA THR A 230 10.33 -5.79 21.60
C THR A 230 11.55 -6.13 20.73
N ALA A 231 11.35 -6.71 19.54
CA ALA A 231 12.42 -7.00 18.59
C ALA A 231 13.14 -5.73 18.12
N LEU A 232 12.37 -4.70 17.74
CA LEU A 232 12.90 -3.42 17.23
C LEU A 232 13.68 -2.66 18.30
N ASP A 233 13.23 -2.69 19.55
CA ASP A 233 13.89 -2.04 20.69
C ASP A 233 15.08 -2.86 21.24
N GLY A 234 15.34 -4.02 20.65
CA GLY A 234 16.48 -4.87 20.97
C GLY A 234 16.31 -5.82 22.15
N GLY A 235 15.08 -6.02 22.59
CA GLY A 235 14.71 -7.09 23.51
C GLY A 235 14.78 -8.47 22.86
N THR A 236 14.77 -9.50 23.70
CA THR A 236 14.68 -10.89 23.25
C THR A 236 13.23 -11.25 22.97
N VAL A 237 12.93 -11.70 21.76
CA VAL A 237 11.64 -12.30 21.42
C VAL A 237 11.75 -13.80 21.70
N ASN A 238 11.13 -14.25 22.79
CA ASN A 238 11.04 -15.68 23.08
C ASN A 238 9.92 -16.31 22.24
N ASP A 239 10.02 -17.63 22.04
CA ASP A 239 8.97 -18.45 21.43
C ASP A 239 8.64 -18.12 19.95
N VAL A 240 9.55 -17.44 19.25
CA VAL A 240 9.50 -17.24 17.78
C VAL A 240 10.73 -17.89 17.18
N GLU A 241 10.52 -19.00 16.48
CA GLU A 241 11.56 -19.61 15.64
C GLU A 241 11.49 -18.93 14.27
N ALA A 242 12.62 -18.41 13.79
CA ALA A 242 12.69 -17.62 12.57
C ALA A 242 13.88 -18.07 11.72
N ASP A 243 13.60 -18.41 10.46
CA ASP A 243 14.63 -18.74 9.48
C ASP A 243 15.47 -17.50 9.15
N GLU A 244 16.78 -17.69 8.94
CA GLU A 244 17.69 -16.57 8.67
C GLU A 244 17.30 -15.82 7.38
N VAL A 245 16.95 -16.56 6.34
CA VAL A 245 16.54 -16.02 5.03
C VAL A 245 15.37 -16.85 4.52
N VAL A 246 14.37 -16.16 3.98
CA VAL A 246 13.16 -16.73 3.35
C VAL A 246 13.04 -16.07 1.97
N ASP A 247 12.53 -16.80 0.98
CA ASP A 247 12.24 -16.24 -0.34
C ASP A 247 11.18 -15.14 -0.22
N PHE A 248 11.36 -14.02 -0.92
CA PHE A 248 10.39 -12.94 -0.88
C PHE A 248 9.00 -13.38 -1.36
N ALA A 249 8.94 -14.25 -2.37
CA ALA A 249 7.68 -14.70 -2.96
C ALA A 249 6.82 -15.53 -1.99
N ASP A 250 7.42 -16.12 -0.95
CA ASP A 250 6.71 -16.92 0.05
C ASP A 250 5.95 -16.06 1.07
N ILE A 251 6.36 -14.80 1.28
CA ILE A 251 5.93 -13.97 2.41
C ILE A 251 5.47 -12.55 2.04
N VAL A 252 5.76 -12.08 0.82
CA VAL A 252 5.35 -10.76 0.33
C VAL A 252 4.56 -10.94 -0.97
N TYR A 253 3.31 -10.51 -0.99
CA TYR A 253 2.45 -10.66 -2.17
C TYR A 253 2.53 -9.45 -3.11
N VAL A 254 2.53 -9.70 -4.43
CA VAL A 254 2.53 -8.64 -5.46
C VAL A 254 1.33 -7.71 -5.31
N SER A 255 0.18 -8.21 -4.87
CA SER A 255 -1.00 -7.39 -4.59
C SER A 255 -0.76 -6.32 -3.53
N ASP A 256 -0.06 -6.65 -2.46
CA ASP A 256 0.23 -5.74 -1.36
C ASP A 256 1.33 -4.74 -1.76
N ILE A 257 2.34 -5.20 -2.50
CA ILE A 257 3.33 -4.33 -3.15
C ILE A 257 2.63 -3.30 -4.05
N MET A 258 1.71 -3.75 -4.91
CA MET A 258 0.99 -2.87 -5.84
C MET A 258 0.11 -1.87 -5.12
N LYS A 259 -0.61 -2.29 -4.07
CA LYS A 259 -1.42 -1.39 -3.25
C LYS A 259 -0.56 -0.28 -2.63
N ARG A 260 0.58 -0.64 -2.02
CA ARG A 260 1.52 0.33 -1.47
C ARG A 260 2.07 1.28 -2.54
N ILE A 261 2.49 0.75 -3.70
CA ILE A 261 3.02 1.57 -4.79
C ILE A 261 1.98 2.61 -5.25
N ASP A 262 0.72 2.21 -5.40
CA ASP A 262 -0.35 3.12 -5.82
C ASP A 262 -0.58 4.24 -4.79
N GLU A 263 -0.67 3.90 -3.50
CA GLU A 263 -0.81 4.88 -2.41
C GLU A 263 0.35 5.89 -2.41
N SER A 264 1.59 5.41 -2.52
CA SER A 264 2.79 6.23 -2.55
C SER A 264 2.86 7.15 -3.77
N ILE A 265 2.57 6.63 -4.97
CA ILE A 265 2.56 7.46 -6.19
C ILE A 265 1.48 8.53 -6.10
N ASN A 266 0.30 8.20 -5.58
CA ASN A 266 -0.79 9.16 -5.43
C ASN A 266 -0.44 10.24 -4.38
N ASP A 267 0.17 9.87 -3.26
CA ASP A 267 0.68 10.82 -2.24
C ASP A 267 1.71 11.79 -2.85
N LEU A 268 2.71 11.26 -3.56
CA LEU A 268 3.74 12.04 -4.21
C LEU A 268 3.16 13.04 -5.22
N LYS A 269 2.19 12.61 -6.04
CA LYS A 269 1.50 13.52 -6.99
C LYS A 269 0.71 14.62 -6.30
N ALA A 270 0.00 14.27 -5.23
CA ALA A 270 -0.87 15.19 -4.52
C ALA A 270 -0.06 16.25 -3.75
N ASN A 271 1.01 15.82 -3.10
CA ASN A 271 1.75 16.63 -2.13
C ASN A 271 3.03 17.27 -2.71
N ILE A 272 3.68 16.63 -3.68
CA ILE A 272 4.93 17.11 -4.32
C ILE A 272 4.64 17.66 -5.73
N ASN A 273 3.74 18.64 -5.79
CA ASN A 273 3.22 19.22 -7.03
C ASN A 273 3.86 20.56 -7.44
N THR A 274 4.87 21.01 -6.70
CA THR A 274 5.67 22.21 -7.04
C THR A 274 7.12 22.03 -6.61
N GLU A 275 8.01 22.83 -7.18
CA GLU A 275 9.42 22.89 -6.77
C GLU A 275 9.57 23.23 -5.28
N SER A 276 8.76 24.15 -4.75
CA SER A 276 8.81 24.51 -3.33
C SER A 276 8.48 23.32 -2.43
N ARG A 277 7.48 22.52 -2.78
CA ARG A 277 7.10 21.32 -2.01
C ARG A 277 8.17 20.24 -2.08
N LEU A 278 8.79 20.05 -3.24
CA LEU A 278 9.92 19.13 -3.38
C LEU A 278 11.08 19.50 -2.45
N LYS A 279 11.38 20.80 -2.30
CA LYS A 279 12.44 21.27 -1.40
C LYS A 279 12.08 21.08 0.07
N GLU A 280 10.85 21.44 0.44
CA GLU A 280 10.33 21.32 1.81
C GLU A 280 10.33 19.87 2.30
N ASP A 281 9.88 18.93 1.47
CA ASP A 281 9.71 17.52 1.81
C ASP A 281 10.77 16.60 1.15
N SER A 282 11.96 17.14 0.85
CA SER A 282 12.99 16.42 0.08
C SER A 282 13.41 15.08 0.69
N GLU A 283 13.68 15.04 2.00
CA GLU A 283 14.08 13.82 2.71
C GLU A 283 12.98 12.75 2.67
N LYS A 284 11.73 13.15 2.98
CA LYS A 284 10.56 12.26 2.92
C LYS A 284 10.34 11.74 1.50
N THR A 285 10.51 12.61 0.50
CA THR A 285 10.36 12.25 -0.91
C THR A 285 11.44 11.26 -1.35
N GLU A 286 12.71 11.49 -0.97
CA GLU A 286 13.79 10.53 -1.23
C GLU A 286 13.48 9.18 -0.60
N GLN A 287 13.11 9.16 0.68
CA GLN A 287 12.80 7.94 1.40
C GLN A 287 11.69 7.14 0.70
N GLU A 288 10.58 7.80 0.35
CA GLU A 288 9.44 7.14 -0.31
C GLU A 288 9.84 6.55 -1.67
N LEU A 289 10.59 7.29 -2.49
CA LEU A 289 11.06 6.81 -3.80
C LEU A 289 12.00 5.60 -3.69
N ARG A 290 12.84 5.55 -2.66
CA ARG A 290 13.72 4.39 -2.41
C ARG A 290 12.94 3.16 -1.98
N VAL A 291 11.89 3.34 -1.17
CA VAL A 291 11.00 2.25 -0.82
C VAL A 291 10.26 1.74 -2.06
N LEU A 292 9.78 2.64 -2.94
CA LEU A 292 9.20 2.24 -4.22
C LEU A 292 10.18 1.41 -5.08
N ALA A 293 11.44 1.84 -5.18
CA ALA A 293 12.48 1.09 -5.89
C ALA A 293 12.72 -0.29 -5.27
N ALA A 294 12.78 -0.37 -3.94
CA ALA A 294 12.97 -1.63 -3.22
C ALA A 294 11.82 -2.61 -3.43
N LEU A 295 10.57 -2.14 -3.40
CA LEU A 295 9.39 -2.97 -3.63
C LEU A 295 9.33 -3.50 -5.06
N ALA A 296 9.67 -2.67 -6.06
CA ALA A 296 9.78 -3.13 -7.44
C ALA A 296 10.93 -4.14 -7.63
N THR A 297 12.02 -3.99 -6.87
CA THR A 297 13.14 -4.94 -6.85
C THR A 297 12.72 -6.28 -6.26
N ILE A 298 11.97 -6.28 -5.14
CA ILE A 298 11.37 -7.51 -4.59
C ILE A 298 10.51 -8.18 -5.65
N MET A 299 9.59 -7.45 -6.28
CA MET A 299 8.69 -8.01 -7.28
C MET A 299 9.43 -8.62 -8.50
N SER A 300 10.63 -8.13 -8.81
CA SER A 300 11.48 -8.69 -9.88
C SER A 300 12.30 -9.92 -9.45
N SER A 301 12.28 -10.30 -8.17
CA SER A 301 13.06 -11.44 -7.70
C SER A 301 12.56 -12.76 -8.28
N ASP A 302 13.45 -13.75 -8.27
CA ASP A 302 13.07 -15.14 -8.48
C ASP A 302 11.95 -15.53 -7.50
N GLY A 303 11.13 -16.52 -7.89
CA GLY A 303 9.99 -17.00 -7.09
C GLY A 303 8.65 -16.35 -7.44
N TYR A 304 8.63 -15.14 -7.99
CA TYR A 304 7.39 -14.49 -8.44
C TYR A 304 6.92 -14.97 -9.82
N ASP A 305 5.60 -14.90 -10.02
CA ASP A 305 4.99 -15.15 -11.32
C ASP A 305 5.55 -14.19 -12.37
N SER A 306 5.98 -14.73 -13.51
CA SER A 306 6.61 -13.98 -14.62
C SER A 306 8.03 -13.46 -14.35
N ALA A 307 8.70 -13.85 -13.25
CA ALA A 307 10.09 -13.47 -12.99
C ALA A 307 11.06 -13.93 -14.10
N ASP A 308 10.73 -15.01 -14.83
CA ASP A 308 11.49 -15.51 -15.97
C ASP A 308 11.22 -14.77 -17.29
N SER A 309 10.20 -13.90 -17.32
CA SER A 309 9.86 -13.11 -18.51
C SER A 309 10.81 -11.93 -18.68
N GLU A 310 11.58 -11.92 -19.77
CA GLU A 310 12.44 -10.78 -20.13
C GLU A 310 11.67 -9.46 -20.21
N LEU A 311 10.41 -9.50 -20.67
CA LEU A 311 9.57 -8.31 -20.72
C LEU A 311 9.16 -7.83 -19.33
N TYR A 312 8.84 -8.75 -18.42
CA TYR A 312 8.53 -8.40 -17.03
C TYR A 312 9.72 -7.74 -16.36
N GLN A 313 10.90 -8.37 -16.44
CA GLN A 313 12.16 -7.85 -15.92
C GLN A 313 12.52 -6.48 -16.49
N LYS A 314 12.27 -6.27 -17.78
CA LYS A 314 12.47 -4.96 -18.42
C LYS A 314 11.53 -3.89 -17.86
N LEU A 315 10.27 -4.24 -17.59
CA LEU A 315 9.29 -3.28 -17.06
C LEU A 315 9.55 -2.99 -15.58
N THR A 316 9.80 -3.99 -14.74
CA THR A 316 10.20 -3.76 -13.35
C THR A 316 11.48 -2.94 -13.26
N GLY A 317 12.49 -3.23 -14.09
CA GLY A 317 13.71 -2.44 -14.24
C GLY A 317 13.43 -0.99 -14.63
N LYS A 318 12.56 -0.74 -15.63
CA LYS A 318 12.15 0.62 -16.02
C LYS A 318 11.48 1.38 -14.88
N PHE A 319 10.70 0.70 -14.03
CA PHE A 319 10.11 1.32 -12.84
C PHE A 319 11.19 1.69 -11.81
N ILE A 320 12.10 0.77 -11.51
CA ILE A 320 13.22 0.98 -10.58
C ILE A 320 14.08 2.17 -11.05
N ASP A 321 14.42 2.22 -12.34
CA ASP A 321 15.17 3.32 -12.94
C ASP A 321 14.46 4.67 -12.80
N GLY A 322 13.13 4.69 -12.98
CA GLY A 322 12.31 5.88 -12.77
C GLY A 322 12.38 6.36 -11.32
N ALA A 323 12.22 5.45 -10.37
CA ALA A 323 12.31 5.75 -8.93
C ALA A 323 13.70 6.29 -8.54
N LEU A 324 14.78 5.61 -8.95
CA LEU A 324 16.15 6.03 -8.64
C LEU A 324 16.56 7.33 -9.36
N SER A 325 16.02 7.58 -10.56
CA SER A 325 16.20 8.86 -11.25
C SER A 325 15.48 9.99 -10.53
N SER A 326 14.27 9.76 -10.02
CA SER A 326 13.56 10.70 -9.15
C SER A 326 14.33 10.96 -7.85
N VAL A 327 14.99 9.97 -7.23
CA VAL A 327 15.87 10.17 -6.07
C VAL A 327 17.03 11.12 -6.41
N LYS A 328 17.70 10.92 -7.55
CA LYS A 328 18.77 11.83 -8.02
C LYS A 328 18.23 13.24 -8.24
N ALA A 329 17.03 13.37 -8.79
CA ALA A 329 16.38 14.65 -9.02
C ALA A 329 16.05 15.38 -7.71
N VAL A 330 15.50 14.68 -6.71
CA VAL A 330 15.24 15.21 -5.36
C VAL A 330 16.53 15.76 -4.74
N LYS A 331 17.63 15.00 -4.78
CA LYS A 331 18.94 15.41 -4.22
C LYS A 331 19.55 16.63 -4.89
N THR A 332 19.17 16.90 -6.13
CA THR A 332 19.66 18.03 -6.93
C THR A 332 18.63 19.15 -7.04
N GLU A 333 17.54 19.07 -6.25
CA GLU A 333 16.41 19.99 -6.28
C GLU A 333 15.80 20.18 -7.68
N ASN A 334 15.94 19.17 -8.55
CA ASN A 334 15.46 19.20 -9.92
C ASN A 334 14.01 18.72 -10.00
N TYR A 335 13.06 19.65 -9.85
CA TYR A 335 11.64 19.34 -9.88
C TYR A 335 11.17 18.67 -11.17
N GLU A 336 11.70 19.10 -12.31
CA GLU A 336 11.29 18.57 -13.61
C GLU A 336 11.84 17.16 -13.84
N GLY A 337 13.06 16.87 -13.38
CA GLY A 337 13.60 15.50 -13.34
C GLY A 337 12.80 14.58 -12.41
N PHE A 338 12.32 15.10 -11.27
CA PHE A 338 11.46 14.32 -10.37
C PHE A 338 10.15 13.94 -11.06
N ARG A 339 9.50 14.89 -11.74
CA ARG A 339 8.26 14.66 -12.49
C ARG A 339 8.44 13.69 -13.65
N GLU A 340 9.56 13.76 -14.37
CA GLU A 340 9.85 12.84 -15.46
C GLU A 340 10.00 11.39 -14.96
N GLY A 341 10.76 11.18 -13.88
CA GLY A 341 10.87 9.86 -13.25
C GLY A 341 9.51 9.34 -12.71
N LEU A 342 8.68 10.21 -12.15
CA LEU A 342 7.33 9.86 -11.70
C LEU A 342 6.40 9.46 -12.86
N ASN A 343 6.48 10.17 -13.99
CA ASN A 343 5.74 9.82 -15.20
C ASN A 343 6.23 8.49 -15.79
N GLN A 344 7.54 8.22 -15.77
CA GLN A 344 8.11 6.95 -16.21
C GLN A 344 7.60 5.78 -15.36
N MET A 345 7.57 5.92 -14.04
CA MET A 345 6.99 4.91 -13.14
C MET A 345 5.52 4.65 -13.51
N GLN A 346 4.72 5.70 -13.72
CA GLN A 346 3.30 5.57 -14.08
C GLN A 346 3.05 4.94 -15.45
N SER A 347 3.84 5.31 -16.46
CA SER A 347 3.70 4.70 -17.80
C SER A 347 3.99 3.20 -17.73
N THR A 348 4.97 2.82 -16.91
CA THR A 348 5.35 1.43 -16.68
C THR A 348 4.20 0.63 -16.04
N CYS A 349 3.42 1.23 -15.14
CA CYS A 349 2.23 0.59 -14.59
C CYS A 349 1.22 0.20 -15.69
N ALA A 350 0.96 1.11 -16.64
CA ALA A 350 0.03 0.85 -17.74
C ALA A 350 0.57 -0.23 -18.70
N GLU A 351 1.86 -0.14 -19.06
CA GLU A 351 2.54 -1.11 -19.92
C GLU A 351 2.56 -2.51 -19.29
N CYS A 352 2.88 -2.61 -18.00
CA CYS A 352 2.94 -3.89 -17.29
C CYS A 352 1.54 -4.49 -17.10
N HIS A 353 0.55 -3.72 -16.65
CA HIS A 353 -0.80 -4.22 -16.49
C HIS A 353 -1.43 -4.68 -17.81
N GLN A 354 -1.11 -4.03 -18.94
CA GLN A 354 -1.59 -4.49 -20.24
C GLN A 354 -1.13 -5.91 -20.56
N GLN A 355 0.09 -6.28 -20.18
CA GLN A 355 0.72 -7.55 -20.53
C GLN A 355 0.48 -8.65 -19.49
N PHE A 356 0.55 -8.31 -18.20
CA PHE A 356 0.62 -9.28 -17.11
C PHE A 356 -0.63 -9.32 -16.23
N ARG A 357 -1.50 -8.31 -16.26
CA ARG A 357 -2.78 -8.31 -15.50
C ARG A 357 -3.95 -8.89 -16.31
N SER A 358 -3.91 -8.73 -17.63
CA SER A 358 -4.97 -9.19 -18.54
C SER A 358 -4.86 -10.67 -18.91
N ASN A 359 -3.65 -11.24 -18.82
CA ASN A 359 -3.35 -12.62 -19.21
C ASN A 359 -3.31 -13.60 -18.02
N SER A 360 -3.41 -13.13 -16.78
CA SER A 360 -3.65 -13.97 -15.63
C SER A 360 -5.14 -14.37 -15.60
N SER A 361 -5.49 -15.43 -16.33
CA SER A 361 -6.69 -16.20 -16.01
C SER A 361 -6.57 -16.68 -14.56
N SER A 362 -7.46 -16.19 -13.71
CA SER A 362 -7.52 -16.35 -12.24
C SER A 362 -6.67 -15.36 -11.42
N PHE A 363 -7.27 -14.20 -11.13
CA PHE A 363 -7.21 -13.58 -9.81
C PHE A 363 -8.61 -13.63 -9.22
#